data_AF-A0A842KSX0-F1
#
_entry.id   AF-A0A842KSX0-F1
#
_cell.length_a   1.000
_cell.length_b   1.000
_cell.length_c   1.000
_cell.angle_alpha   90.00
_cell.angle_beta   90.00
_cell.angle_gamma   90.00
#
_symmetry.space_group_name_H-M   'P 1'
#
loop_
_entity.id
_entity.type
_entity.pdbx_description
1 polymer ?
#
loop_
_entity_poly.entity_id
_entity_poly.type
_entity_poly.pdbx_seq_one_letter_code
_entity_poly.pdbx_strand_id
1 'polypeptide(L)'
;MKIGDYSISTVDFPGMPSLVIFLAGCPFRCPYCHNPELIDGGKNAPLKDIYNKILESKNLVDALVISGGEPLLQIDELEKVLEFAKSQNLKTKLDT
;
A
#
# COMPACT_ATOMS: atom_id res chain seq x y z
N MET A 1 0.08 -10.63 -4.71
CA MET A 1 0.01 -9.66 -3.59
C MET A 1 -1.40 -9.62 -3.00
N LYS A 2 -1.52 -9.86 -1.70
CA LYS A 2 -2.75 -9.80 -0.91
C LYS A 2 -3.00 -8.37 -0.45
N ILE A 3 -4.05 -7.76 -0.97
CA ILE A 3 -4.44 -6.38 -0.70
C ILE A 3 -5.63 -6.36 0.25
N GLY A 4 -5.57 -5.47 1.23
CA GLY A 4 -6.69 -5.09 2.09
C GLY A 4 -7.57 -4.04 1.42
N ASP A 5 -7.01 -2.85 1.22
CA ASP A 5 -7.75 -1.70 0.70
C ASP A 5 -6.84 -0.66 0.03
N TYR A 6 -7.44 0.32 -0.64
CA TYR A 6 -6.81 1.49 -1.24
C TYR A 6 -7.46 2.77 -0.73
N SER A 7 -6.67 3.76 -0.35
CA SER A 7 -7.18 5.07 0.09
C SER A 7 -6.38 6.21 -0.52
N ILE A 8 -7.02 7.35 -0.78
CA ILE A 8 -6.31 8.61 -1.04
C ILE A 8 -6.25 9.36 0.28
N SER A 9 -5.04 9.75 0.67
CA SER A 9 -4.78 10.43 1.93
C SER A 9 -3.96 11.68 1.73
N THR A 10 -4.20 12.69 2.56
CA THR A 10 -3.39 13.92 2.65
C THR A 10 -2.53 13.96 3.91
N VAL A 11 -2.55 12.89 4.72
CA VAL A 11 -1.87 12.83 6.03
C VAL A 11 -0.76 11.78 6.09
N ASP A 12 -0.87 10.69 5.31
CA ASP A 12 0.05 9.55 5.41
C ASP A 12 1.43 9.82 4.80
N PHE A 13 1.53 10.81 3.90
CA PHE A 13 2.80 11.32 3.39
C PHE A 13 2.99 12.79 3.79
N PRO A 14 4.12 13.19 4.41
CA PRO A 14 4.33 14.56 4.85
C PRO A 14 4.24 15.57 3.69
N GLY A 15 3.20 16.41 3.74
CA GLY A 15 3.02 17.53 2.81
C GLY A 15 2.62 17.13 1.38
N MET A 16 2.23 15.89 1.12
CA MET A 16 1.85 15.42 -0.22
C MET A 16 0.59 14.55 -0.17
N PRO A 17 -0.37 14.72 -1.09
CA PRO A 17 -1.42 13.75 -1.29
C PRO A 17 -0.82 12.43 -1.77
N SER A 18 -1.28 11.32 -1.20
CA SER A 18 -0.75 9.99 -1.45
C SER A 18 -1.84 8.97 -1.71
N LEU A 19 -1.56 8.04 -2.63
CA LEU A 19 -2.27 6.76 -2.66
C LEU A 19 -1.67 5.89 -1.54
N VAL A 20 -2.50 5.42 -0.63
CA VAL A 20 -2.15 4.45 0.40
C VAL A 20 -2.68 3.09 -0.02
N ILE A 21 -1.79 2.11 -0.09
CA ILE A 21 -2.15 0.71 -0.31
C ILE A 21 -1.97 -0.03 1.01
N PHE A 22 -3.08 -0.53 1.56
CA PHE A 22 -3.07 -1.37 2.74
C PHE A 22 -2.93 -2.83 2.33
N LEU A 23 -1.82 -3.45 2.70
CA LEU A 23 -1.60 -4.88 2.49
C LEU A 23 -2.32 -5.70 3.56
N ALA A 24 -2.64 -6.94 3.21
CA ALA A 24 -3.23 -7.90 4.13
C ALA A 24 -2.23 -8.99 4.52
N GLY A 25 -2.43 -9.57 5.69
CA GLY A 25 -1.48 -10.44 6.38
C GLY A 25 -0.70 -9.67 7.43
N CYS A 26 -0.81 -10.06 8.70
CA CYS A 26 0.03 -9.54 9.79
C CYS A 26 0.33 -10.66 10.79
N PRO A 27 1.59 -10.87 11.21
CA PRO A 27 1.90 -11.88 12.21
C PRO A 27 1.53 -11.39 13.63
N PHE A 28 1.38 -10.08 13.81
CA PHE A 28 1.03 -9.50 15.09
C PHE A 28 -0.47 -9.61 15.39
N ARG A 29 -0.80 -9.57 16.67
CA ARG A 29 -2.17 -9.55 17.21
C ARG A 29 -2.30 -8.44 18.25
N CYS A 30 -1.88 -7.23 17.86
CA CYS A 30 -1.85 -6.07 18.73
C CYS A 30 -3.25 -5.82 19.32
N PRO A 31 -3.40 -5.63 20.65
CA PRO A 31 -4.71 -5.41 21.28
C PRO A 31 -5.36 -4.08 20.88
N TYR A 32 -4.58 -3.16 20.32
CA TYR A 32 -5.00 -1.86 19.79
C TYR A 32 -4.95 -1.82 18.26
N CYS A 33 -5.03 -2.96 17.57
CA CYS A 33 -4.99 -2.97 16.11
C CYS A 33 -6.15 -2.14 15.54
N HIS A 34 -5.83 -1.13 14.74
CA HIS A 34 -6.83 -0.29 14.07
C HIS A 34 -7.53 -1.03 12.92
N ASN A 35 -6.84 -1.97 12.27
CA ASN A 35 -7.31 -2.68 11.09
C ASN A 35 -7.24 -4.22 11.29
N PRO A 36 -7.94 -4.78 12.29
CA PRO A 36 -7.87 -6.21 12.61
C PRO A 36 -8.33 -7.11 11.46
N GLU A 37 -9.17 -6.61 10.56
CA GLU A 37 -9.63 -7.31 9.35
C GLU A 37 -8.50 -7.60 8.36
N LEU A 38 -7.40 -6.84 8.40
CA LEU A 38 -6.25 -7.07 7.53
C LEU A 38 -5.40 -8.26 7.97
N ILE A 39 -5.52 -8.71 9.23
CA ILE A 39 -4.66 -9.73 9.81
C ILE A 39 -4.74 -11.04 9.03
N ASP A 40 -5.96 -11.56 8.82
CA ASP A 40 -6.21 -12.80 8.09
C ASP A 40 -7.06 -12.57 6.81
N GLY A 41 -7.58 -11.36 6.59
CA GLY A 41 -8.43 -10.99 5.46
C GLY A 41 -7.69 -10.58 4.19
N GLY A 42 -8.31 -9.70 3.40
CA GLY A 42 -7.79 -9.23 2.11
C GLY A 42 -8.05 -10.16 0.92
N LYS A 43 -7.73 -9.67 -0.27
CA LYS A 43 -7.94 -10.36 -1.56
C LYS A 43 -6.63 -10.42 -2.34
N ASN A 44 -6.38 -11.55 -3.00
CA ASN A 44 -5.27 -11.65 -3.93
C ASN A 44 -5.54 -10.76 -5.15
N ALA A 45 -4.61 -9.87 -5.45
CA ALA A 45 -4.60 -9.04 -6.63
C ALA A 45 -3.32 -9.33 -7.45
N PRO A 46 -3.43 -9.43 -8.79
CA PRO A 46 -2.27 -9.44 -9.65
C PRO A 46 -1.59 -8.07 -9.64
N LEU A 47 -0.27 -8.03 -9.81
CA LEU A 47 0.50 -6.78 -9.85
C LEU A 47 -0.01 -5.79 -10.90
N LYS A 48 -0.53 -6.31 -12.02
CA LYS A 48 -1.13 -5.48 -13.08
C LYS A 48 -2.27 -4.60 -12.56
N ASP A 49 -3.11 -5.12 -11.67
CA ASP A 49 -4.25 -4.36 -11.15
C ASP A 49 -3.79 -3.27 -10.18
N ILE A 50 -2.74 -3.56 -9.41
CA ILE A 50 -2.10 -2.59 -8.52
C ILE A 50 -1.44 -1.47 -9.34
N TYR A 51 -0.76 -1.81 -10.43
CA TYR A 51 -0.16 -0.83 -11.33
C TYR A 51 -1.21 0.05 -11.99
N ASN A 52 -2.32 -0.53 -12.44
CA ASN A 52 -3.45 0.24 -12.97
C ASN A 52 -3.99 1.21 -11.92
N LYS A 53 -4.15 0.77 -10.67
CA LYS A 53 -4.61 1.63 -9.58
C LYS A 53 -3.67 2.81 -9.31
N ILE A 54 -2.36 2.59 -9.36
CA ILE A 54 -1.34 3.65 -9.26
C ILE A 54 -1.50 4.64 -10.42
N LEU A 55 -1.61 4.16 -11.66
CA LEU A 55 -1.75 5.00 -12.85
C LEU A 55 -3.04 5.83 -12.82
N GLU A 56 -4.17 5.23 -12.42
CA GLU A 56 -5.46 5.91 -12.27
C GLU A 56 -5.40 7.03 -11.22
N SER A 57 -4.64 6.84 -10.15
CA SER A 57 -4.50 7.83 -9.06
C SER A 57 -3.51 8.96 -9.37
N LYS A 58 -2.66 8.82 -10.40
CA LYS A 58 -1.47 9.65 -10.63
C LYS A 58 -1.76 11.14 -10.81
N ASN A 59 -2.95 11.50 -11.28
CA ASN A 59 -3.34 12.91 -11.43
C ASN A 59 -3.82 13.55 -10.12
N LEU A 60 -3.97 12.78 -9.05
CA LEU A 60 -4.49 13.21 -7.75
C LEU A 60 -3.44 13.14 -6.63
N VAL A 61 -2.36 12.39 -6.83
CA VAL A 61 -1.38 12.06 -5.78
C VAL A 61 0.04 12.26 -6.27
N ASP A 62 0.92 12.71 -5.38
CA ASP A 62 2.35 12.89 -5.63
C ASP A 62 3.19 11.77 -5.01
N ALA A 63 2.58 10.94 -4.16
CA ALA A 63 3.24 9.87 -3.43
C ALA A 63 2.45 8.57 -3.37
N LEU A 64 3.17 7.47 -3.16
CA LEU A 64 2.66 6.16 -2.81
C LEU A 64 3.10 5.82 -1.38
N VAL A 65 2.15 5.42 -0.54
CA VAL A 65 2.41 4.86 0.78
C VAL A 65 1.99 3.40 0.75
N ILE A 66 2.89 2.50 1.15
CA ILE A 66 2.52 1.11 1.43
C ILE A 66 2.46 0.93 2.94
N SER A 67 1.33 0.43 3.43
CA SER A 67 1.05 0.18 4.84
C SER A 67 0.19 -1.09 4.95
N GLY A 68 -0.51 -1.26 6.07
CA GLY A 68 -1.49 -2.30 6.31
C GLY A 68 -0.87 -3.65 6.62
N GLY A 69 -1.56 -4.42 7.46
CA GLY A 69 -1.05 -5.69 7.98
C GLY A 69 0.40 -5.56 8.44
N GLU A 70 1.28 -6.36 7.84
CA GLU A 70 2.73 -6.21 7.85
C GLU A 70 3.22 -6.28 6.40
N PRO A 71 3.59 -5.14 5.77
CA PRO A 71 4.00 -5.12 4.37
C PRO A 71 5.20 -6.01 4.03
N LEU A 72 6.13 -6.16 4.97
CA LEU A 72 7.34 -6.95 4.75
C LEU A 72 7.07 -8.45 4.62
N LEU A 73 5.86 -8.94 4.93
CA LEU A 73 5.46 -10.32 4.64
C LEU A 73 5.34 -10.62 3.12
N GLN A 74 5.27 -9.60 2.27
CA GLN A 74 5.08 -9.74 0.82
C GLN A 74 6.18 -9.04 0.02
N ILE A 75 7.44 -9.19 0.47
CA ILE A 75 8.58 -8.39 0.02
C ILE A 75 8.84 -8.45 -1.49
N ASP A 76 8.70 -9.63 -2.12
CA ASP A 76 8.99 -9.84 -3.54
C ASP A 76 8.04 -9.06 -4.47
N GLU A 77 6.77 -8.91 -4.07
CA GLU A 77 5.80 -8.09 -4.79
C GLU A 77 5.88 -6.61 -4.37
N LEU A 78 6.17 -6.35 -3.10
CA LEU A 78 6.35 -5.00 -2.57
C LEU A 78 7.45 -4.25 -3.32
N GLU A 79 8.61 -4.87 -3.52
CA GLU A 79 9.73 -4.27 -4.23
C GLU A 79 9.32 -3.83 -5.65
N LYS A 80 8.66 -4.71 -6.39
CA LYS A 80 8.16 -4.43 -7.75
C LYS A 80 7.17 -3.27 -7.79
N VAL A 81 6.28 -3.18 -6.79
CA VAL A 81 5.32 -2.07 -6.68
C VAL A 81 6.02 -0.74 -6.39
N LEU A 82 7.00 -0.74 -5.49
CA LEU A 82 7.77 0.47 -5.16
C LEU A 82 8.64 0.93 -6.33
N GLU A 83 9.29 0.01 -7.05
CA GLU A 83 10.03 0.29 -8.27
C GLU A 83 9.13 0.89 -9.35
N PHE A 84 7.96 0.28 -9.58
CA PHE A 84 6.98 0.78 -10.52
C PHE A 84 6.53 2.19 -10.14
N ALA A 85 6.19 2.45 -8.87
CA ALA A 85 5.77 3.78 -8.41
C ALA A 85 6.85 4.85 -8.63
N LYS A 86 8.12 4.52 -8.33
CA LYS A 86 9.27 5.40 -8.61
C LYS A 86 9.41 5.68 -10.11
N SER A 87 9.21 4.67 -10.96
CA SER A 87 9.22 4.86 -12.43
C SER A 87 8.13 5.83 -12.91
N GLN A 88 7.06 5.99 -12.13
CA GLN A 88 5.97 6.93 -12.39
C GLN A 88 6.20 8.32 -11.78
N ASN A 89 7.41 8.62 -11.26
CA ASN A 89 7.77 9.85 -10.56
C ASN A 89 7.01 10.09 -9.24
N LEU A 90 6.46 9.04 -8.63
CA LEU A 90 5.87 9.15 -7.29
C LEU A 90 6.95 9.05 -6.21
N LYS A 91 6.82 9.85 -5.15
CA LYS A 91 7.56 9.59 -3.90
C LYS A 91 7.03 8.31 -3.25
N THR A 92 7.85 7.61 -2.50
CA THR A 92 7.47 6.33 -1.87
C THR A 92 7.75 6.34 -0.39
N LYS A 93 6.79 5.87 0.43
CA LYS A 93 6.92 5.63 1.87
C LYS A 93 6.47 4.20 2.17
N LEU A 94 7.14 3.56 3.11
CA LEU A 94 6.80 2.23 3.63
C LEU A 94 6.57 2.36 5.14
N ASP A 95 5.41 1.92 5.60
CA ASP A 95 5.04 1.85 7.01
C ASP A 95 4.99 0.36 7.44
N THR A 96 5.88 -0.03 8.34
CA THR A 96 6.11 -1.41 8.82
C THR A 96 6.32 -1.39 10.33
#